data_AF-A0A958FBN0-F1
#
_entry.id   AF-A0A958FBN0-F1
#
_cell.length_a   1.000
_cell.length_b   1.000
_cell.length_c   1.000
_cell.angle_alpha   90.00
_cell.angle_beta   90.00
_cell.angle_gamma   90.00
#
_symmetry.space_group_name_H-M   'P 1'
#
loop_
_entity.id
_entity.type
_entity.pdbx_description
1 polymer ?
#
loop_
_entity_poly.entity_id
_entity_poly.type
_entity_poly.pdbx_seq_one_letter_code
_entity_poly.pdbx_strand_id
1 'polypeptide(L)'
;QKMLTPTPFEPDYGLHVWLAYSEDGRRKKHRSEPFIARDMFYLDGADIQRVYVIPSYELVIVRVGNDVPGMWDDAFVPNTLIRGTVKERMKDKG
;
A
#
# COMPACT_ATOMS: atom_id res chain seq x y z
N GLN A 1 13.47 7.89 10.58
CA GLN A 1 12.11 7.38 10.88
C GLN A 1 11.13 8.52 11.25
N LYS A 2 11.15 9.66 10.55
CA LYS A 2 10.16 10.75 10.71
C LYS A 2 9.11 10.78 9.60
N MET A 3 9.41 10.17 8.45
CA MET A 3 8.52 10.21 7.28
C MET A 3 7.28 9.34 7.43
N LEU A 4 7.36 8.25 8.21
CA LEU A 4 6.25 7.31 8.41
C LEU A 4 5.40 7.63 9.64
N THR A 5 5.63 8.78 10.28
CA THR A 5 4.85 9.22 11.42
C THR A 5 3.58 9.91 10.92
N PRO A 6 2.38 9.47 11.34
CA PRO A 6 1.15 10.12 10.94
C PRO A 6 1.08 11.58 11.36
N THR A 7 0.36 12.35 10.58
CA THR A 7 -0.10 13.67 11.01
C THR A 7 -1.36 13.55 11.87
N PRO A 8 -1.60 14.47 12.82
CA PRO A 8 -2.86 14.51 13.57
C PRO A 8 -4.11 14.72 12.71
N PHE A 9 -3.96 15.33 11.53
CA PHE A 9 -5.08 15.71 10.65
C PHE A 9 -5.40 14.70 9.55
N GLU A 10 -4.46 13.81 9.27
CA GLU A 10 -4.60 12.72 8.32
C GLU A 10 -3.78 11.52 8.84
N PRO A 11 -4.43 10.58 9.56
CA PRO A 11 -3.76 9.43 10.15
C PRO A 11 -3.15 8.45 9.15
N ASP A 12 -3.55 8.52 7.87
CA ASP A 12 -2.97 7.73 6.78
C ASP A 12 -1.85 8.47 6.01
N TYR A 13 -1.37 9.61 6.52
CA TYR A 13 -0.36 10.41 5.85
C TYR A 13 0.79 10.80 6.77
N GLY A 14 2.01 10.58 6.29
CA GLY A 14 3.25 11.03 6.93
C GLY A 14 3.91 12.19 6.18
N LEU A 15 5.23 12.33 6.27
CA LEU A 15 5.95 13.37 5.54
C LEU A 15 6.04 12.98 4.05
N HIS A 16 5.09 13.47 3.24
CA HIS A 16 5.00 13.23 1.79
C HIS A 16 4.73 11.77 1.36
N VAL A 17 4.22 10.92 2.24
CA VAL A 17 3.91 9.50 1.94
C VAL A 17 2.58 9.09 2.55
N TRP A 18 1.87 8.18 1.87
CA TRP A 18 0.66 7.53 2.38
C TRP A 18 1.03 6.26 3.15
N LEU A 19 0.28 5.96 4.21
CA LEU A 19 0.52 4.88 5.17
C LEU A 19 -0.60 3.85 5.09
N ALA A 20 -0.25 2.56 5.09
CA ALA A 20 -1.20 1.48 4.86
C ALA A 20 -2.00 1.03 6.11
N TYR A 21 -1.63 1.45 7.31
CA TYR A 21 -2.19 0.86 8.54
C TYR A 21 -3.42 1.56 9.11
N SER A 22 -3.75 2.77 8.65
CA SER A 22 -4.86 3.53 9.22
C SER A 22 -6.22 3.06 8.66
N GLU A 23 -7.15 2.76 9.56
CA GLU A 23 -8.56 2.45 9.24
C GLU A 23 -9.49 3.66 9.35
N ASP A 24 -8.98 4.79 9.82
CA ASP A 24 -9.72 6.04 10.05
C ASP A 24 -9.32 7.16 9.08
N GLY A 25 -8.31 6.92 8.23
CA GLY A 25 -7.81 7.88 7.25
C GLY A 25 -8.73 8.04 6.04
N ARG A 26 -8.66 9.21 5.40
CA ARG A 26 -9.54 9.55 4.26
C ARG A 26 -9.33 8.65 3.05
N ARG A 27 -8.18 7.97 2.94
CA ARG A 27 -7.88 7.08 1.82
C ARG A 27 -8.50 5.70 1.91
N LYS A 28 -9.15 5.35 3.02
CA LYS A 28 -9.86 4.06 3.15
C LYS A 28 -10.84 3.78 2.01
N LYS A 29 -11.46 4.82 1.45
CA LYS A 29 -12.40 4.69 0.31
C LYS A 29 -11.76 4.24 -1.01
N HIS A 30 -10.43 4.28 -1.15
CA HIS A 30 -9.72 3.88 -2.38
C HIS A 30 -9.29 2.42 -2.39
N ARG A 31 -9.69 1.63 -1.38
CA ARG A 31 -9.40 0.20 -1.31
C ARG A 31 -10.66 -0.59 -0.99
N SER A 32 -10.82 -1.76 -1.62
CA SER A 32 -11.96 -2.65 -1.34
C SER A 32 -11.80 -3.46 -0.05
N GLU A 33 -10.56 -3.61 0.41
CA GLU A 33 -10.19 -4.33 1.62
C GLU A 33 -8.99 -3.67 2.33
N PRO A 34 -8.75 -3.95 3.63
CA PRO A 34 -7.52 -3.51 4.30
C PRO A 34 -6.26 -4.03 3.61
N PHE A 35 -5.18 -3.25 3.69
CA PHE A 35 -3.86 -3.75 3.29
C PHE A 35 -3.40 -4.86 4.24
N ILE A 36 -2.82 -5.93 3.68
CA ILE A 36 -2.26 -7.03 4.48
C ILE A 36 -0.99 -6.57 5.21
N ALA A 37 -0.09 -5.89 4.51
CA ALA A 37 1.15 -5.38 5.09
C ALA A 37 0.93 -4.01 5.75
N ARG A 38 0.85 -4.00 7.09
CA ARG A 38 0.66 -2.78 7.89
C ARG A 38 1.88 -1.85 7.88
N ASP A 39 3.07 -2.35 7.56
CA ASP A 39 4.29 -1.57 7.40
C ASP A 39 4.46 -0.97 5.99
N MET A 40 3.50 -1.22 5.10
CA MET A 40 3.51 -0.64 3.77
C MET A 40 3.29 0.88 3.82
N PHE A 41 4.00 1.59 2.95
CA PHE A 41 3.74 2.99 2.62
C PHE A 41 3.85 3.18 1.12
N TYR A 42 3.29 4.27 0.60
CA TYR A 42 3.30 4.51 -0.84
C TYR A 42 3.30 5.97 -1.23
N LEU A 43 3.84 6.23 -2.41
CA LEU A 43 3.74 7.51 -3.09
C LEU A 43 2.57 7.47 -4.07
N ASP A 44 1.87 8.60 -4.17
CA ASP A 44 0.73 8.81 -5.05
C ASP A 44 1.08 9.93 -6.04
N GLY A 45 1.03 9.62 -7.33
CA GLY A 45 1.21 10.57 -8.41
C GLY A 45 -0.02 10.68 -9.31
N ALA A 46 0.01 11.66 -10.21
CA ALA A 46 -1.06 11.90 -11.19
C ALA A 46 -1.45 10.61 -11.94
N ASP A 47 -2.73 10.50 -12.27
CA ASP A 47 -3.33 9.32 -12.94
C ASP A 47 -3.09 8.01 -12.18
N ILE A 48 -3.08 8.08 -10.84
CA ILE A 48 -2.94 6.93 -9.95
C ILE A 48 -1.60 6.23 -10.10
N GLN A 49 -0.54 6.98 -10.41
CA GLN A 49 0.81 6.43 -10.33
C GLN A 49 1.12 6.06 -8.89
N ARG A 50 1.75 4.90 -8.71
CA ARG A 50 2.03 4.35 -7.38
C ARG A 50 3.45 3.82 -7.30
N VAL A 51 4.08 4.11 -6.18
CA VAL A 51 5.25 3.37 -5.71
C VAL A 51 4.89 2.84 -4.33
N TYR A 52 4.59 1.55 -4.24
CA TYR A 52 4.36 0.88 -2.97
C TYR A 52 5.68 0.30 -2.45
N VAL A 53 5.97 0.52 -1.18
CA VAL A 53 7.14 -0.03 -0.50
C VAL A 53 6.66 -0.88 0.66
N ILE A 54 7.05 -2.16 0.67
CA ILE A 54 6.62 -3.15 1.66
C ILE A 54 7.87 -3.80 2.29
N PRO A 55 8.42 -3.20 3.36
CA PRO A 55 9.67 -3.67 3.96
C PRO A 55 9.62 -5.13 4.42
N SER A 56 8.55 -5.55 5.10
CA SER A 56 8.36 -6.90 5.63
C SER A 56 8.37 -8.01 4.57
N TYR A 57 8.17 -7.65 3.30
CA TYR A 57 8.18 -8.57 2.16
C TYR A 57 9.36 -8.34 1.22
N GLU A 58 10.26 -7.41 1.53
CA GLU A 58 11.38 -7.00 0.66
C GLU A 58 10.89 -6.65 -0.76
N LEU A 59 9.72 -5.99 -0.84
CA LEU A 59 8.99 -5.79 -2.08
C LEU A 59 8.77 -4.30 -2.35
N VAL A 60 9.07 -3.89 -3.58
CA VAL A 60 8.70 -2.59 -4.13
C VAL A 60 7.86 -2.82 -5.39
N ILE A 61 6.72 -2.14 -5.49
CA ILE A 61 5.81 -2.22 -6.64
C ILE A 61 5.72 -0.84 -7.28
N VAL A 62 6.08 -0.73 -8.55
CA VAL A 62 5.94 0.49 -9.33
C VAL A 62 4.81 0.30 -10.35
N ARG A 63 3.74 1.09 -10.22
CA ARG A 63 2.63 1.12 -11.18
C ARG A 63 2.68 2.44 -11.94
N VAL A 64 2.82 2.32 -13.25
CA VAL A 64 2.77 3.41 -14.22
C VAL A 64 1.63 3.12 -15.18
N GLY A 65 0.81 4.11 -15.49
CA GLY A 65 -0.32 3.97 -16.40
C GLY A 65 -1.35 5.07 -16.20
N ASN A 66 -2.34 5.10 -17.08
CA ASN A 66 -3.48 5.99 -16.95
C ASN A 66 -4.55 5.33 -16.10
N ASP A 67 -5.31 6.12 -15.35
CA ASP A 67 -6.47 5.61 -14.61
C ASP A 67 -7.78 5.96 -15.31
N VAL A 68 -8.77 5.09 -15.14
CA VAL A 68 -10.17 5.44 -15.37
C VAL A 68 -10.76 5.82 -14.01
N PRO A 69 -11.22 7.07 -13.82
CA PRO A 69 -11.60 7.57 -12.50
C PRO A 69 -12.51 6.62 -11.71
N GLY A 70 -12.07 6.25 -10.51
CA GLY A 70 -12.84 5.43 -9.57
C GLY A 70 -12.77 3.92 -9.81
N MET A 71 -11.96 3.45 -10.77
CA MET A 71 -11.79 2.01 -11.02
C MET A 71 -10.59 1.40 -10.31
N TRP A 72 -9.68 2.21 -9.79
CA TRP A 72 -8.49 1.71 -9.10
C TRP A 72 -8.78 1.31 -7.66
N ASP A 73 -8.36 0.10 -7.31
CA ASP A 73 -8.33 -0.42 -5.93
C ASP A 73 -6.87 -0.49 -5.46
N ASP A 74 -6.51 0.39 -4.53
CA ASP A 74 -5.14 0.49 -4.01
C ASP A 74 -4.67 -0.83 -3.36
N ALA A 75 -5.57 -1.64 -2.81
CA ALA A 75 -5.22 -2.88 -2.13
C ALA A 75 -5.01 -4.07 -3.07
N PHE A 76 -5.55 -4.02 -4.28
CA PHE A 76 -5.62 -5.19 -5.16
C PHE A 76 -4.24 -5.77 -5.49
N VAL A 77 -3.34 -4.96 -6.06
CA VAL A 77 -2.02 -5.44 -6.49
C VAL A 77 -1.14 -5.83 -5.29
N PRO A 78 -0.94 -4.97 -4.26
CA PRO A 78 -0.11 -5.33 -3.11
C PRO A 78 -0.57 -6.59 -2.39
N ASN A 79 -1.88 -6.71 -2.11
CA ASN A 79 -2.40 -7.86 -1.38
C ASN A 79 -2.34 -9.14 -2.22
N THR A 80 -2.57 -9.06 -3.53
CA THR A 80 -2.46 -10.22 -4.43
C THR A 80 -1.04 -10.79 -4.44
N LEU A 81 -0.03 -9.93 -4.56
CA LEU A 81 1.37 -10.34 -4.54
C LEU A 81 1.79 -10.92 -3.17
N ILE A 82 1.35 -10.29 -2.08
CA ILE A 82 1.60 -10.81 -0.72
C ILE A 82 0.99 -12.20 -0.54
N ARG A 83 -0.26 -12.41 -0.96
CA ARG A 83 -0.92 -13.73 -0.89
C ARG A 83 -0.19 -14.80 -1.71
N GLY A 84 0.38 -14.41 -2.86
CA GLY A 84 1.20 -15.29 -3.69
C GLY A 84 2.52 -15.68 -3.01
N THR A 85 3.21 -14.72 -2.40
CA THR A 85 4.53 -14.94 -1.78
C THR A 85 4.49 -15.69 -0.45
N VAL A 86 3.44 -15.52 0.37
CA VAL A 86 3.24 -16.31 1.60
C VAL A 86 3.18 -17.81 1.31
N LYS A 87 2.53 -18.20 0.21
CA LYS A 87 2.44 -19.61 -0.19
C LYS A 87 3.80 -20.21 -0.53
N GLU A 88 4.68 -19.46 -1.20
CA GLU A 88 6.03 -19.95 -1.54
C GLU A 88 6.93 -20.03 -0.30
N ARG A 89 6.94 -19.01 0.57
CA ARG A 89 7.74 -19.05 1.82
C ARG A 89 7.31 -20.16 2.79
N MET A 90 6.08 -20.67 2.69
CA MET A 90 5.62 -21.85 3.44
C MET A 90 6.11 -23.17 2.85
N LYS A 91 6.32 -23.25 1.53
CA LYS A 91 6.90 -24.44 0.88
C LYS A 91 8.38 -24.61 1.21
N ASP A 92 9.13 -23.51 1.32
CA ASP A 92 10.56 -23.53 1.64
C ASP A 92 10.87 -23.94 3.10
N LYS A 93 9.86 -24.05 3.95
CA LYS A 93 9.98 -24.44 5.38
C LYS A 93 9.54 -25.89 5.67
N GLY A 94 9.15 -26.65 4.64
CA GLY A 94 8.81 -28.08 4.75
C GLY A 94 9.92 -28.95 4.19
#